data_AF-A0AB39KVG1-F1
#
_entry.id   AF-A0AB39KVG1-F1
#
_cell.length_a   1.000
_cell.length_b   1.000
_cell.length_c   1.000
_cell.angle_alpha   90.00
_cell.angle_beta   90.00
_cell.angle_gamma   90.00
#
_symmetry.space_group_name_H-M   'P 1'
#
loop_
_entity.id
_entity.type
_entity.pdbx_description
1 polymer ?
#
loop_
_entity_poly.entity_id
_entity_poly.type
_entity_poly.pdbx_seq_one_letter_code
_entity_poly.pdbx_strand_id
1 'polypeptide(L)'
;MTAQTYDELLEAGRDPRKDRLAAGFVTSLVAMSTGISPREIAARTRARADAARARQIAMYLTHVAFAWPMARVAAAFGRDRTTASHACHRIEDLRDDAAFDARLTEMEACLRQAPADAWAPA
;
A
#
# COMPACT_ATOMS: atom_id res chain seq x y z
N MET A 1 28.50 2.88 -0.97
CA MET A 1 27.40 3.32 -1.83
C MET A 1 26.17 3.39 -0.95
N THR A 2 25.79 4.60 -0.51
CA THR A 2 24.85 4.80 0.61
C THR A 2 23.40 4.55 0.16
N ALA A 3 22.52 4.17 1.09
CA ALA A 3 21.08 3.97 0.84
C ALA A 3 20.42 5.18 0.16
N GLN A 4 21.00 6.37 0.36
CA GLN A 4 20.59 7.63 -0.25
C GLN A 4 20.74 7.65 -1.78
N THR A 5 21.79 7.03 -2.32
CA THR A 5 22.02 6.92 -3.77
C THR A 5 21.08 5.90 -4.43
N TYR A 6 20.63 4.87 -3.69
CA TYR A 6 19.63 3.91 -4.18
C TYR A 6 18.22 4.52 -4.19
N ASP A 7 17.85 5.27 -3.16
CA ASP A 7 16.56 5.99 -3.12
C ASP A 7 16.47 7.04 -4.24
N GLU A 8 17.55 7.76 -4.56
CA GLU A 8 17.61 8.70 -5.69
C GLU A 8 17.46 8.03 -7.06
N LEU A 9 18.05 6.85 -7.26
CA LEU A 9 17.91 6.08 -8.51
C LEU A 9 16.52 5.44 -8.67
N LEU A 10 15.83 5.10 -7.57
CA LEU A 10 14.45 4.62 -7.60
C LEU A 10 13.41 5.74 -7.82
N GLU A 11 13.74 6.99 -7.45
CA GLU A 11 12.89 8.16 -7.66
C GLU A 11 12.88 8.64 -9.13
N ALA A 12 13.93 8.34 -9.91
CA ALA A 12 14.12 8.85 -11.28
C ALA A 12 13.08 8.38 -12.33
N GLY A 13 12.19 7.45 -12.00
CA GLY A 13 11.09 6.97 -12.87
C GLY A 13 9.70 7.13 -12.26
N ARG A 14 9.57 7.93 -11.19
CA ARG A 14 8.36 8.01 -10.39
C ARG A 14 7.35 8.99 -10.99
N ASP A 15 6.12 8.52 -11.24
CA ASP A 15 4.97 9.37 -11.55
C ASP A 15 4.04 9.43 -10.32
N PRO A 16 4.09 10.52 -9.52
CA PRO A 16 3.28 10.64 -8.32
C PRO A 16 1.76 10.55 -8.56
N ARG A 17 1.29 10.85 -9.78
CA ARG A 17 -0.14 10.72 -10.11
C ARG A 17 -0.49 9.25 -10.27
N LYS A 18 0.30 8.48 -11.04
CA LYS A 18 0.14 7.02 -11.14
C LYS A 18 0.27 6.35 -9.78
N ASP A 19 1.20 6.82 -8.95
CA ASP A 19 1.38 6.27 -7.61
C ASP A 19 0.11 6.40 -6.75
N ARG A 20 -0.52 7.57 -6.79
CA ARG A 20 -1.76 7.84 -6.06
C ARG A 20 -2.94 7.04 -6.63
N LEU A 21 -2.99 6.80 -7.94
CA LEU A 21 -4.01 5.97 -8.56
C LEU A 21 -3.89 4.51 -8.10
N ALA A 22 -2.68 3.94 -8.12
CA ALA A 22 -2.44 2.60 -7.63
C ALA A 22 -2.73 2.48 -6.12
N ALA A 23 -2.30 3.44 -5.30
CA ALA A 23 -2.64 3.47 -3.87
C ALA A 23 -4.16 3.60 -3.64
N GLY A 24 -4.87 4.37 -4.48
CA GLY A 24 -6.33 4.47 -4.45
C GLY A 24 -7.03 3.17 -4.81
N PHE A 25 -6.51 2.43 -5.80
CA PHE A 25 -6.98 1.10 -6.17
C PHE A 25 -6.83 0.11 -5.00
N VAL A 26 -5.63 0.03 -4.40
CA VAL A 26 -5.38 -0.81 -3.21
C VAL A 26 -6.31 -0.42 -2.06
N THR A 27 -6.47 0.89 -1.82
CA THR A 27 -7.36 1.39 -0.76
C THR A 27 -8.81 0.94 -0.98
N SER A 28 -9.28 0.94 -2.24
CA SER A 28 -10.63 0.53 -2.60
C SER A 28 -10.84 -0.97 -2.39
N LEU A 29 -9.84 -1.79 -2.76
CA LEU A 29 -9.85 -3.23 -2.50
C LEU A 29 -9.91 -3.54 -1.00
N VAL A 30 -9.07 -2.88 -0.20
CA VAL A 30 -9.06 -3.06 1.26
C VAL A 30 -10.36 -2.58 1.89
N ALA A 31 -10.93 -1.47 1.41
CA ALA A 31 -12.22 -0.99 1.87
C ALA A 31 -13.33 -2.04 1.65
N MET A 32 -13.36 -2.65 0.45
CA MET A 32 -14.31 -3.72 0.14
C MET A 32 -14.13 -4.94 1.04
N SER A 33 -12.89 -5.32 1.35
CA SER A 33 -12.59 -6.49 2.19
C SER A 33 -12.89 -6.27 3.68
N THR A 34 -12.71 -5.04 4.17
CA THR A 34 -12.77 -4.69 5.61
C THR A 34 -14.06 -3.98 6.03
N GLY A 35 -14.82 -3.43 5.09
CA GLY A 35 -16.01 -2.61 5.36
C GLY A 35 -15.70 -1.18 5.81
N ILE A 36 -14.43 -0.77 5.86
CA ILE A 36 -14.01 0.58 6.23
C ILE A 36 -13.97 1.47 4.99
N SER A 37 -14.56 2.66 5.04
CA SER A 37 -14.62 3.52 3.86
C SER A 37 -13.22 3.96 3.39
N PRO A 38 -12.98 4.14 2.07
CA PRO A 38 -11.71 4.67 1.56
C PRO A 38 -11.31 6.01 2.19
N ARG A 39 -12.31 6.84 2.54
CA ARG A 39 -12.11 8.12 3.24
C ARG A 39 -11.53 7.93 4.63
N GLU A 40 -12.06 6.98 5.40
CA GLU A 40 -11.53 6.65 6.73
C GLU A 40 -10.14 6.03 6.66
N ILE A 41 -9.89 5.17 5.67
CA ILE A 41 -8.56 4.62 5.38
C ILE A 41 -7.58 5.74 4.99
N ALA A 42 -7.99 6.76 4.25
CA ALA A 42 -7.12 7.87 3.88
C ALA A 42 -6.91 8.90 5.01
N ALA A 43 -7.84 8.99 5.98
CA ALA A 43 -7.86 10.05 6.99
C ALA A 43 -6.56 10.14 7.80
N ARG A 44 -6.02 11.36 7.98
CA ARG A 44 -4.79 11.61 8.75
C ARG A 44 -4.94 11.44 10.24
N THR A 45 -6.16 11.63 10.75
CA THR A 45 -6.48 11.53 12.16
C THR A 45 -6.27 10.11 12.67
N ARG A 46 -6.03 9.98 13.98
CA ARG A 46 -6.06 8.70 14.69
C ARG A 46 -7.52 8.23 14.73
N ALA A 47 -8.01 7.78 13.58
CA ALA A 47 -9.32 7.18 13.44
C ALA A 47 -9.42 5.93 14.33
N ARG A 48 -10.63 5.36 14.37
CA ARG A 48 -10.91 4.07 15.00
C ARG A 48 -9.85 3.01 14.60
N ALA A 49 -9.55 2.08 15.52
CA ALA A 49 -8.45 1.14 15.37
C ALA A 49 -8.58 0.25 14.11
N ASP A 50 -9.81 -0.03 13.70
CA ASP A 50 -10.16 -0.71 12.45
C ASP A 50 -9.67 0.05 11.20
N ALA A 51 -9.88 1.35 11.11
CA ALA A 51 -9.40 2.20 10.02
C ALA A 51 -7.87 2.34 10.02
N ALA A 52 -7.25 2.31 11.19
CA ALA A 52 -5.79 2.23 11.30
C ALA A 52 -5.26 0.90 10.73
N ARG A 53 -5.88 -0.23 11.07
CA ARG A 53 -5.52 -1.55 10.55
C ARG A 53 -5.74 -1.65 9.04
N ALA A 54 -6.88 -1.19 8.53
CA ALA A 54 -7.15 -1.16 7.10
C ALA A 54 -6.09 -0.34 6.33
N ARG A 55 -5.65 0.81 6.86
CA ARG A 55 -4.54 1.57 6.26
C ARG A 55 -3.22 0.80 6.28
N GLN A 56 -2.91 0.10 7.36
CA GLN A 56 -1.69 -0.71 7.44
C GLN A 56 -1.71 -1.83 6.39
N ILE A 57 -2.84 -2.51 6.21
CA ILE A 57 -3.05 -3.51 5.16
C ILE A 57 -2.82 -2.88 3.78
N ALA A 58 -3.39 -1.71 3.50
CA ALA A 58 -3.23 -1.05 2.20
C ALA A 58 -1.77 -0.68 1.91
N MET A 59 -1.03 -0.17 2.90
CA MET A 59 0.39 0.14 2.75
C MET A 59 1.23 -1.13 2.52
N TYR A 60 0.96 -2.20 3.27
CA TYR A 60 1.61 -3.49 3.11
C TYR A 60 1.38 -4.09 1.72
N LEU A 61 0.12 -4.17 1.29
CA LEU A 61 -0.24 -4.69 -0.02
C LEU A 61 0.40 -3.90 -1.17
N THR A 62 0.51 -2.58 -1.03
CA THR A 62 1.20 -1.74 -2.01
C THR A 62 2.70 -2.09 -2.08
N HIS A 63 3.33 -2.34 -0.92
CA HIS A 63 4.72 -2.76 -0.86
C HIS A 63 4.95 -4.10 -1.57
N VAL A 64 4.18 -5.14 -1.22
CA VAL A 64 4.41 -6.50 -1.72
C VAL A 64 3.92 -6.71 -3.16
N ALA A 65 2.74 -6.19 -3.52
CA ALA A 65 2.15 -6.43 -4.83
C ALA A 65 2.86 -5.67 -5.95
N PHE A 66 3.41 -4.48 -5.66
CA PHE A 66 4.09 -3.63 -6.65
C PHE A 66 5.61 -3.55 -6.45
N ALA A 67 6.16 -4.24 -5.45
CA ALA A 67 7.58 -4.18 -5.07
C ALA A 67 8.08 -2.74 -4.81
N TRP A 68 7.22 -1.87 -4.27
CA TRP A 68 7.59 -0.46 -4.03
C TRP A 68 8.41 -0.30 -2.74
N PRO A 69 9.45 0.55 -2.73
CA PRO A 69 10.17 0.86 -1.51
C PRO A 69 9.27 1.63 -0.51
N MET A 70 9.57 1.50 0.78
CA MET A 70 8.78 2.13 1.87
C MET A 70 8.60 3.64 1.68
N ALA A 71 9.61 4.34 1.16
CA ALA A 71 9.54 5.79 0.91
C ALA A 71 8.46 6.12 -0.15
N ARG A 72 8.40 5.35 -1.23
CA ARG A 72 7.39 5.51 -2.30
C ARG A 72 5.98 5.18 -1.79
N VAL A 73 5.84 4.08 -1.06
CA VAL A 73 4.57 3.71 -0.40
C VAL A 73 4.12 4.84 0.53
N ALA A 74 4.97 5.27 1.46
CA ALA A 74 4.64 6.33 2.40
C ALA A 74 4.18 7.61 1.70
N ALA A 75 4.92 8.06 0.69
CA ALA A 75 4.58 9.25 -0.07
C ALA A 75 3.27 9.09 -0.88
N ALA A 76 2.96 7.92 -1.42
CA ALA A 76 1.69 7.65 -2.10
C ALA A 76 0.48 7.75 -1.15
N PHE A 77 0.65 7.38 0.13
CA PHE A 77 -0.36 7.49 1.18
C PHE A 77 -0.29 8.80 2.00
N GLY A 78 0.61 9.73 1.65
CA GLY A 78 0.81 10.98 2.39
C GLY A 78 1.28 10.79 3.84
N ARG A 79 2.14 9.79 4.07
CA ARG A 79 2.68 9.39 5.38
C ARG A 79 4.20 9.49 5.42
N ASP A 80 4.73 9.40 6.63
CA ASP A 80 6.17 9.28 6.86
C ASP A 80 6.67 7.86 6.53
N ARG A 81 7.91 7.74 6.07
CA ARG A 81 8.55 6.45 5.76
C ARG A 81 8.46 5.46 6.92
N THR A 82 8.67 5.94 8.16
CA THR A 82 8.59 5.10 9.36
C THR A 82 7.18 4.58 9.61
N THR A 83 6.14 5.30 9.18
CA THR A 83 4.74 4.84 9.25
C THR A 83 4.50 3.66 8.32
N ALA A 84 5.08 3.67 7.11
CA ALA A 84 4.99 2.56 6.17
C ALA A 84 5.75 1.32 6.68
N SER A 85 6.96 1.53 7.19
CA SER A 85 7.76 0.46 7.79
C SER A 85 7.04 -0.17 8.99
N HIS A 86 6.52 0.65 9.91
CA HIS A 86 5.71 0.18 11.03
C HIS A 86 4.45 -0.57 10.55
N ALA A 87 3.74 -0.06 9.54
CA ALA A 87 2.59 -0.76 8.98
C ALA A 87 2.97 -2.16 8.48
N CYS A 88 4.06 -2.29 7.73
CA CYS A 88 4.49 -3.57 7.20
C CYS A 88 4.85 -4.56 8.30
N HIS A 89 5.63 -4.15 9.30
CA HIS A 89 5.93 -5.02 10.45
C HIS A 89 4.66 -5.49 11.17
N ARG A 90 3.69 -4.58 11.41
CA ARG A 90 2.43 -4.94 12.06
C ARG A 90 1.59 -5.92 11.25
N ILE A 91 1.64 -5.86 9.92
CA ILE A 91 0.92 -6.81 9.07
C ILE A 91 1.66 -8.15 9.02
N GLU A 92 3.00 -8.16 8.92
CA GLU A 92 3.79 -9.40 9.00
C GLU A 92 3.53 -10.15 10.32
N ASP A 93 3.51 -9.46 11.47
CA ASP A 93 3.15 -10.06 12.76
C ASP A 93 1.75 -10.70 12.76
N LEU A 94 0.82 -10.18 11.93
CA LEU A 94 -0.55 -10.69 11.85
C LEU A 94 -0.69 -11.87 10.87
N ARG A 95 0.28 -12.09 9.99
CA ARG A 95 0.27 -13.23 9.05
C ARG A 95 0.47 -14.58 9.74
N ASP A 96 0.89 -14.58 11.01
CA ASP A 96 0.89 -15.79 11.84
C ASP A 96 -0.52 -16.37 12.05
N ASP A 97 -1.57 -15.56 11.89
CA ASP A 97 -2.96 -16.01 11.85
C ASP A 97 -3.33 -16.48 10.44
N ALA A 98 -3.59 -17.78 10.29
CA ALA A 98 -3.87 -18.41 8.99
C ALA A 98 -5.12 -17.84 8.28
N ALA A 99 -6.14 -17.41 9.01
CA ALA A 99 -7.35 -16.85 8.40
C ALA A 99 -7.09 -15.43 7.87
N PHE A 100 -6.28 -14.65 8.60
CA PHE A 100 -5.82 -13.35 8.15
C PHE A 100 -4.89 -13.47 6.93
N ASP A 101 -3.92 -14.40 6.96
CA ASP A 101 -2.97 -14.63 5.88
C ASP A 101 -3.66 -15.07 4.57
N ALA A 102 -4.64 -15.97 4.67
CA ALA A 102 -5.44 -16.39 3.52
C ALA A 102 -6.16 -15.20 2.87
N ARG A 103 -6.80 -14.34 3.67
CA ARG A 103 -7.50 -13.15 3.16
C ARG A 103 -6.54 -12.12 2.55
N LEU A 104 -5.34 -11.98 3.12
CA LEU A 104 -4.31 -11.09 2.59
C LEU A 104 -3.79 -11.59 1.24
N THR A 105 -3.58 -12.91 1.13
CA THR A 105 -3.16 -13.60 -0.11
C THR A 105 -4.17 -13.42 -1.23
N GLU A 106 -5.48 -13.53 -0.94
CA GLU A 106 -6.54 -13.26 -1.91
C GLU A 106 -6.48 -11.82 -2.46
N MET A 107 -6.34 -10.83 -1.56
CA MET A 107 -6.21 -9.43 -1.98
C MET A 107 -4.94 -9.20 -2.80
N GLU A 108 -3.80 -9.80 -2.42
CA GLU A 108 -2.56 -9.71 -3.17
C GLU A 108 -2.71 -10.29 -4.59
N ALA A 109 -3.39 -11.44 -4.72
CA ALA A 109 -3.67 -12.05 -6.01
C ALA A 109 -4.51 -11.13 -6.91
N CYS A 110 -5.53 -10.45 -6.36
CA CYS A 110 -6.30 -9.45 -7.11
C CYS A 110 -5.43 -8.28 -7.59
N LEU A 111 -4.50 -7.80 -6.75
CA LEU A 111 -3.64 -6.66 -7.10
C LEU A 111 -2.62 -6.99 -8.20
N ARG A 112 -2.14 -8.23 -8.26
CA ARG A 112 -1.22 -8.67 -9.32
C ARG A 112 -1.83 -8.66 -10.72
N GLN A 113 -3.16 -8.60 -10.81
CA GLN A 113 -3.88 -8.45 -12.08
C GLN A 113 -4.04 -6.99 -12.51
N ALA A 114 -3.53 -6.03 -11.74
CA ALA A 114 -3.57 -4.61 -12.12
C ALA A 114 -2.77 -4.37 -13.41
N PRO A 115 -3.26 -3.50 -14.32
CA PRO A 115 -2.51 -3.12 -15.52
C PRO A 115 -1.16 -2.52 -15.15
N ALA A 116 -0.09 -3.01 -15.77
CA ALA A 116 1.26 -2.51 -15.54
C ALA A 116 1.50 -1.15 -16.23
N ASP A 117 0.81 -0.92 -17.35
CA ASP A 117 0.92 0.23 -18.21
C ASP A 117 -0.42 0.92 -18.43
N ALA A 118 -0.35 2.22 -18.73
CA ALA A 118 -1.54 2.96 -19.11
C ALA A 118 -1.96 2.51 -20.51
N TRP A 119 -3.25 2.27 -20.68
CA TRP A 119 -3.82 2.02 -22.00
C TRP A 119 -3.42 3.15 -22.97
N ALA A 120 -2.63 2.80 -23.99
CA ALA A 120 -2.31 3.69 -25.10
C ALA A 120 -3.28 3.38 -26.25
N PRO A 121 -4.25 4.27 -26.56
CA PRO A 121 -5.12 4.05 -27.71
C PRO A 121 -4.29 4.10 -29.00
N ALA A 122 -4.65 3.25 -29.95
CA ALA A 122 -4.06 3.19 -31.29
C ALA A 122 -4.37 4.44 -32.13
#